data_AF-A0A395Y8H7-F1
#
_entry.id   AF-A0A395Y8H7-F1
#
_cell.length_a   1.000
_cell.length_b   1.000
_cell.length_c   1.000
_cell.angle_alpha   90.00
_cell.angle_beta   90.00
_cell.angle_gamma   90.00
#
_symmetry.space_group_name_H-M   'P 1'
#
loop_
_entity.id
_entity.type
_entity.pdbx_description
1 polymer ?
#
loop_
_entity_poly.entity_id
_entity_poly.type
_entity_poly.pdbx_seq_one_letter_code
_entity_poly.pdbx_strand_id
1 'polypeptide(L)'
;MNMRLKKVLDDIQKTEDKILELQEYVKKLKIQKKQMEDAEIIKAIRSMKMDSREMLTFLDGIQNGTVTMQFDEEGNLSMDSSETDAKKEESLERNVATGQVEESEDLEDEE
;
A
#
# COMPACT_ATOMS: atom_id res chain seq x y z
N MET A 1 5.08 -34.61 -40.70
CA MET A 1 4.95 -33.84 -39.44
C MET A 1 5.01 -32.36 -39.79
N ASN A 2 3.99 -31.57 -39.44
CA ASN A 2 3.93 -30.17 -39.86
C ASN A 2 4.90 -29.32 -39.01
N MET A 3 6.07 -29.00 -39.57
CA MET A 3 7.16 -28.32 -38.86
C MET A 3 6.80 -26.90 -38.39
N ARG A 4 5.81 -26.27 -39.03
CA ARG A 4 5.31 -24.96 -38.61
C ARG A 4 4.51 -25.06 -37.32
N LEU A 5 3.69 -26.10 -37.19
CA LEU A 5 2.88 -26.33 -35.99
C LEU A 5 3.75 -26.58 -34.75
N LYS A 6 4.83 -27.37 -34.89
CA LYS A 6 5.79 -27.57 -33.79
C LYS A 6 6.43 -26.28 -33.31
N LYS A 7 6.88 -25.42 -34.22
CA LYS A 7 7.49 -24.14 -33.84
C LYS A 7 6.51 -23.24 -33.08
N VAL A 8 5.26 -23.18 -33.53
CA VAL A 8 4.22 -22.41 -32.85
C VAL A 8 3.97 -22.96 -31.44
N LEU A 9 3.92 -24.28 -31.26
CA LEU A 9 3.78 -24.89 -29.94
C LEU A 9 4.98 -24.59 -29.03
N ASP A 10 6.21 -24.65 -29.55
CA ASP A 10 7.42 -24.31 -28.79
C ASP A 10 7.44 -22.82 -28.38
N ASP A 11 6.95 -21.93 -29.25
CA ASP A 11 6.89 -20.49 -28.97
C ASP A 11 5.77 -20.16 -27.95
N ILE A 12 4.64 -20.89 -27.99
CA ILE A 12 3.60 -20.82 -26.95
C ILE A 12 4.21 -21.22 -25.60
N GLN A 13 4.87 -22.38 -25.52
CA GLN A 13 5.46 -22.86 -24.27
C GLN A 13 6.47 -21.86 -23.68
N LYS A 14 7.36 -21.31 -24.51
CA LYS A 14 8.32 -20.29 -24.05
C LYS A 14 7.64 -19.01 -23.56
N THR A 15 6.52 -18.65 -24.17
CA THR A 15 5.75 -17.47 -23.76
C THR A 15 5.05 -17.73 -22.43
N GLU A 16 4.47 -18.91 -22.23
CA GLU A 16 3.89 -19.36 -20.96
C GLU A 16 4.94 -19.37 -19.83
N ASP A 17 6.12 -19.93 -20.09
CA ASP A 17 7.22 -19.94 -19.11
C ASP A 17 7.64 -18.50 -18.72
N LYS A 18 7.67 -17.59 -19.70
CA LYS A 18 8.00 -16.19 -19.47
C LYS A 18 6.92 -15.43 -18.70
N ILE A 19 5.65 -15.77 -18.92
CA ILE A 19 4.54 -15.24 -18.13
C ILE A 19 4.71 -15.64 -16.67
N LEU A 20 5.05 -16.91 -16.39
CA LEU A 20 5.29 -17.38 -15.02
C LEU A 20 6.46 -16.63 -14.35
N GLU A 21 7.58 -16.47 -15.06
CA GLU A 21 8.74 -15.73 -14.55
C GLU A 21 8.38 -14.26 -14.24
N LEU A 22 7.63 -13.61 -15.14
CA LEU A 22 7.17 -12.24 -14.93
C LEU A 22 6.19 -12.12 -13.76
N GLN A 23 5.28 -13.08 -13.59
CA GLN A 23 4.38 -13.11 -12.43
C GLN A 23 5.15 -13.23 -11.11
N GLU A 24 6.19 -14.06 -11.05
CA GLU A 24 7.06 -14.13 -9.88
C GLU A 24 7.83 -12.82 -9.64
N TYR A 25 8.31 -12.18 -10.71
CA TYR A 25 8.99 -10.89 -10.62
C TYR A 25 8.06 -9.81 -10.07
N VAL A 26 6.82 -9.75 -10.54
CA VAL A 26 5.79 -8.83 -10.01
C VAL A 26 5.54 -9.08 -8.52
N LYS A 27 5.46 -10.34 -8.07
CA LYS A 27 5.33 -10.66 -6.63
C LYS A 27 6.51 -10.12 -5.83
N LYS A 28 7.74 -10.28 -6.33
CA LYS A 28 8.95 -9.71 -5.69
C LYS A 28 8.89 -8.19 -5.60
N LEU A 29 8.49 -7.52 -6.67
CA LEU A 29 8.32 -6.07 -6.67
C LEU A 29 7.25 -5.60 -5.68
N LYS A 30 6.13 -6.30 -5.56
CA LYS A 30 5.09 -5.99 -4.55
C LYS A 30 5.64 -6.10 -3.13
N ILE A 31 6.43 -7.12 -2.83
CA ILE A 31 7.11 -7.26 -1.53
C ILE A 31 8.08 -6.11 -1.30
N GLN A 32 8.87 -5.76 -2.32
CA GLN A 32 9.85 -4.68 -2.23
C GLN A 32 9.18 -3.30 -2.02
N LYS A 33 8.07 -3.03 -2.70
CA LYS A 33 7.23 -1.84 -2.47
C LYS A 33 6.81 -1.76 -1.00
N LYS A 34 6.20 -2.83 -0.48
CA LYS A 34 5.78 -2.89 0.93
C LYS A 34 6.95 -2.67 1.89
N GLN A 35 8.12 -3.24 1.61
CA GLN A 35 9.31 -3.04 2.44
C GLN A 35 9.80 -1.59 2.44
N MET A 36 9.68 -0.86 1.31
CA MET A 36 10.02 0.56 1.25
C MET A 36 9.02 1.40 2.05
N GLU A 37 7.72 1.13 1.92
CA GLU A 37 6.67 1.78 2.71
C GLU A 37 6.88 1.53 4.23
N ASP A 38 7.12 0.28 4.62
CA ASP A 38 7.42 -0.10 6.01
C ASP A 38 8.67 0.63 6.54
N ALA A 39 9.71 0.79 5.70
CA ALA A 39 10.92 1.50 6.07
C ALA A 39 10.68 3.00 6.27
N GLU A 40 9.83 3.62 5.45
CA GLU A 40 9.43 5.02 5.60
C GLU A 40 8.60 5.25 6.86
N ILE A 41 7.64 4.37 7.16
CA ILE A 41 6.86 4.40 8.40
C ILE A 41 7.79 4.32 9.62
N ILE A 42 8.72 3.36 9.64
CA ILE A 42 9.69 3.22 10.74
C ILE A 42 10.55 4.48 10.88
N LYS A 43 10.98 5.07 9.76
CA LYS A 43 11.78 6.30 9.77
C LYS A 43 10.99 7.46 10.35
N ALA A 44 9.72 7.61 9.97
CA ALA A 44 8.84 8.65 10.46
C ALA A 44 8.52 8.47 11.96
N ILE A 45 8.27 7.25 12.43
CA ILE A 45 8.06 6.98 13.86
C ILE A 45 9.34 7.27 14.66
N ARG A 46 10.51 6.87 14.14
CA ARG A 46 11.79 7.11 14.84
C ARG A 46 12.16 8.60 14.87
N SER A 47 11.78 9.39 13.87
CA SER A 47 12.08 10.82 13.84
C SER A 47 11.32 11.63 14.90
N MET A 48 10.19 11.11 15.39
CA MET A 48 9.44 11.72 16.49
C MET A 48 10.19 11.74 17.83
N LYS A 49 11.29 10.98 17.98
CA LYS A 49 12.15 10.94 19.19
C LYS A 49 11.37 10.76 20.50
N MET A 50 10.41 9.84 20.49
CA MET A 50 9.52 9.55 21.61
C MET A 50 10.12 8.50 22.56
N ASP A 51 9.88 8.61 23.86
CA ASP A 51 10.29 7.60 24.84
C ASP A 51 9.49 6.29 24.63
N SER A 52 10.09 5.13 24.92
CA SER A 52 9.46 3.84 24.60
C SER A 52 8.08 3.61 25.27
N ARG A 53 7.82 4.22 26.43
CA ARG A 53 6.51 4.18 27.10
C ARG A 53 5.46 5.05 26.41
N GLU A 54 5.88 6.23 25.96
CA GLU A 54 5.05 7.15 25.19
C GLU A 54 4.73 6.54 23.82
N MET A 55 5.69 5.87 23.18
CA MET A 55 5.48 5.16 21.92
C MET A 55 4.45 4.02 22.05
N LEU A 56 4.51 3.26 23.14
CA LEU A 56 3.53 2.19 23.39
C LEU A 56 2.11 2.74 23.59
N THR A 57 1.97 3.80 24.38
CA THR A 57 0.65 4.44 24.60
C THR A 57 0.11 5.10 23.33
N PHE A 58 0.99 5.64 22.50
CA PHE A 58 0.63 6.17 21.18
C PHE A 58 0.15 5.10 20.21
N LEU A 59 0.89 3.99 20.09
CA LEU A 59 0.48 2.86 19.23
C LEU A 59 -0.84 2.23 19.71
N ASP A 60 -1.04 2.14 21.03
CA ASP A 60 -2.30 1.69 21.62
C ASP A 60 -3.44 2.68 21.33
N GLY A 61 -3.19 3.99 21.42
CA GLY A 61 -4.14 5.03 21.05
C GLY A 61 -4.58 4.97 19.58
N ILE A 62 -3.67 4.62 18.67
CA ILE A 62 -3.98 4.41 17.25
C ILE A 62 -4.83 3.16 17.05
N GLN A 63 -4.46 2.05 17.71
CA GLN A 63 -5.22 0.81 17.63
C GLN A 63 -6.65 0.98 18.17
N ASN A 64 -6.81 1.79 19.21
CA ASN A 64 -8.10 2.09 19.83
C ASN A 64 -8.87 3.23 19.11
N GLY A 65 -8.27 3.86 18.11
CA GLY A 65 -8.89 4.93 17.33
C GLY A 65 -9.00 6.28 18.05
N THR A 66 -8.32 6.44 19.20
CA THR A 66 -8.28 7.68 19.99
C THR A 66 -7.24 8.67 19.46
N VAL A 67 -6.32 8.20 18.64
CA VAL A 67 -5.23 9.00 18.04
C VAL A 67 -5.23 8.81 16.54
N THR A 68 -5.19 9.92 15.80
CA THR A 68 -5.06 9.92 14.34
C THR A 68 -3.70 10.47 13.92
N MET A 69 -3.04 9.79 12.98
CA MET A 69 -1.81 10.28 12.35
C MET A 69 -2.15 11.15 11.13
N GLN A 70 -1.51 12.31 11.02
CA GLN A 70 -1.54 13.14 9.83
C GLN A 70 -0.13 13.25 9.24
N PHE A 71 -0.02 13.07 7.93
CA PHE A 71 1.24 13.27 7.21
C PHE A 71 1.16 14.59 6.43
N ASP A 72 2.19 15.43 6.51
CA ASP A 72 2.32 16.60 5.63
C ASP A 72 2.88 16.20 4.24
N GLU A 73 2.94 17.16 3.32
CA GLU A 73 3.43 16.96 1.94
C GLU A 73 4.91 16.53 1.91
N GLU A 74 5.64 16.80 2.98
CA GLU A 74 7.04 16.43 3.20
C GLU A 74 7.21 15.07 3.91
N GLY A 75 6.12 14.38 4.24
CA GLY A 75 6.11 13.06 4.88
C GLY A 75 6.43 13.08 6.38
N ASN A 76 6.33 14.23 7.04
CA ASN A 76 6.43 14.34 8.49
C ASN A 76 5.11 13.97 9.15
N LEU A 77 5.22 13.22 10.24
CA LEU A 77 4.09 12.81 11.07
C LEU A 77 3.75 13.91 12.10
N SER A 78 2.54 14.46 11.98
CA SER A 78 1.91 15.29 13.00
C SER A 78 0.86 14.48 13.76
N MET A 79 0.75 14.73 15.07
CA MET A 79 -0.18 14.07 15.96
C MET A 79 -1.31 15.04 16.30
N ASP A 80 -2.55 14.66 15.98
CA ASP A 80 -3.74 15.32 16.50
C ASP A 80 -4.39 14.39 17.54
N SER A 81 -4.34 14.80 18.80
CA SER A 81 -5.02 14.13 19.89
C SER A 81 -6.43 14.67 19.95
N SER A 82 -7.35 14.08 19.19
CA SER A 82 -8.77 14.40 19.38
C SER A 82 -9.21 13.84 20.73
N GLU A 83 -9.32 14.70 21.75
CA GLU A 83 -10.17 14.41 22.90
C GLU A 83 -11.55 14.04 22.35
N THR A 84 -11.97 12.80 22.59
CA THR A 84 -13.23 12.27 22.09
C THR A 84 -14.39 12.86 22.87
N ASP A 85 -14.77 14.10 22.53
CA ASP A 85 -16.15 14.57 22.68
C ASP A 85 -16.82 14.55 21.31
N ALA A 86 -17.50 13.43 21.06
CA ALA A 86 -18.57 13.23 20.08
C ALA A 86 -18.77 14.33 19.01
N LYS A 87 -18.00 14.28 17.92
CA LYS A 87 -18.43 14.83 16.62
C LYS A 87 -18.12 13.84 15.50
N LYS A 88 -19.06 12.91 15.38
CA LYS A 88 -19.43 12.32 14.09
C LYS A 88 -19.91 13.47 13.20
N GLU A 89 -19.50 13.44 11.93
CA GLU A 89 -19.79 14.40 10.84
C GLU A 89 -18.83 15.60 10.74
N GLU A 90 -18.36 15.82 9.50
CA GLU A 90 -17.59 16.97 9.00
C GLU A 90 -16.06 16.82 8.85
N SER A 91 -15.55 15.68 8.38
CA SER A 91 -14.23 15.65 7.71
C SER A 91 -14.14 14.78 6.45
N LEU A 92 -15.19 14.04 6.10
CA LEU A 92 -15.25 13.28 4.83
C LEU A 92 -15.50 14.14 3.58
N GLU A 93 -15.75 15.45 3.69
CA GLU A 93 -16.03 16.29 2.52
C GLU A 93 -14.81 17.02 1.94
N ARG A 94 -13.67 17.07 2.67
CA ARG A 94 -12.52 17.87 2.21
C ARG A 94 -11.44 17.09 1.47
N ASN A 95 -11.50 15.76 1.50
CA ASN A 95 -10.57 14.87 0.80
C ASN A 95 -11.14 14.27 -0.49
N VAL A 96 -12.37 14.61 -0.89
CA VAL A 96 -12.94 14.19 -2.19
C VAL A 96 -12.61 15.17 -3.33
N ALA A 97 -11.93 16.29 -3.04
CA ALA A 97 -11.73 17.37 -4.02
C ALA A 97 -10.39 17.32 -4.79
N THR A 98 -9.46 16.45 -4.45
CA THR A 98 -8.17 16.35 -5.18
C THR A 98 -7.66 14.92 -5.20
N GLY A 99 -7.91 14.22 -6.30
CA GLY A 99 -7.27 12.93 -6.58
C GLY A 99 -8.16 11.93 -7.32
N GLN A 100 -8.79 12.33 -8.44
CA GLN A 100 -9.14 11.35 -9.46
C GLN A 100 -7.84 10.76 -10.01
N VAL A 101 -7.47 9.57 -9.54
CA VAL A 101 -6.77 8.60 -10.37
C VAL A 101 -7.55 7.30 -10.21
N GLU A 102 -8.52 7.13 -11.09
CA GLU A 102 -9.09 5.82 -11.37
C GLU A 102 -7.98 4.94 -11.93
N GLU A 103 -7.57 3.92 -11.17
CA GLU A 103 -6.93 2.74 -11.76
C GLU A 103 -7.57 1.51 -11.10
N SER A 104 -8.84 1.32 -11.45
CA SER A 104 -9.52 0.04 -11.31
C SER A 104 -8.98 -0.91 -12.36
N GLU A 105 -7.99 -1.73 -12.00
CA GLU A 105 -7.76 -3.01 -12.69
C GLU A 105 -8.69 -4.05 -12.07
N ASP A 106 -9.94 -4.04 -12.55
CA ASP A 106 -10.88 -5.14 -12.39
C ASP A 106 -10.38 -6.30 -13.26
N LEU A 107 -9.92 -7.37 -12.62
CA LEU A 107 -9.70 -8.65 -13.30
C LEU A 107 -11.04 -9.37 -13.31
N GLU A 108 -11.82 -9.15 -14.36
CA GLU A 108 -12.96 -10.01 -14.70
C GLU A 108 -12.40 -11.39 -15.12
N ASP A 109 -12.53 -12.35 -14.20
CA ASP A 109 -12.49 -13.78 -14.52
C ASP A 109 -13.73 -14.10 -15.39
N GLU A 110 -13.52 -14.39 -16.68
CA GLU A 110 -14.52 -15.03 -17.53
C GLU A 110 -14.56 -16.55 -17.23
N GLU A 111 -15.69 -17.03 -16.70
CA GLU A 111 -16.17 -18.42 -16.82
C GLU A 111 -17.57 -18.46 -17.41
#